data_AF-A0A1W0A3A9-F1
#
_entry.id   AF-A0A1W0A3A9-F1
#
_cell.length_a   1.000
_cell.length_b   1.000
_cell.length_c   1.000
_cell.angle_alpha   90.00
_cell.angle_beta   90.00
_cell.angle_gamma   90.00
#
_symmetry.space_group_name_H-M   'P 1'
#
loop_
_entity.id
_entity.type
_entity.pdbx_description
1 polymer ?
#
loop_
_entity_poly.entity_id
_entity_poly.type
_entity_poly.pdbx_seq_one_letter_code
_entity_poly.pdbx_strand_id
1 'polypeptide(L)'
;MLAAKYELDSTNSTAIQVNSIRNHITGLNVREIERKAIVEIQLHRQLDQLKALHEFRSEMMQKMERRYARLKKCANELRVELAKVLKLNLQLTGQASLTELSVSELESLESTLENGLQQIRQSLRQQYKDAIESKVETCIVCLTEKVSMVFLPCRHRVLCGNCALRVNTCPVDRKEIHDMFPTFGSI
;
A
#
# COMPACT_ATOMS: atom_id res chain seq x y z
N MET A 1 -47.35 98.15 -36.61
CA MET A 1 -47.66 97.04 -35.67
C MET A 1 -47.65 95.64 -36.30
N LEU A 2 -47.80 95.45 -37.63
CA LEU A 2 -47.77 94.11 -38.24
C LEU A 2 -46.35 93.51 -38.44
N ALA A 3 -45.31 94.31 -38.72
CA ALA A 3 -43.95 93.80 -38.97
C ALA A 3 -43.30 93.13 -37.74
N ALA A 4 -43.50 93.70 -36.54
CA ALA A 4 -42.96 93.15 -35.29
C ALA A 4 -43.59 91.81 -34.89
N LYS A 5 -44.86 91.56 -35.25
CA LYS A 5 -45.52 90.25 -35.02
C LYS A 5 -44.98 89.15 -35.94
N TYR A 6 -44.69 89.47 -37.20
CA TYR A 6 -44.16 88.49 -38.17
C TYR A 6 -42.73 88.05 -37.82
N GLU A 7 -41.89 88.97 -37.33
CA GLU A 7 -40.54 88.64 -36.81
C GLU A 7 -40.60 87.86 -35.49
N LEU A 8 -41.50 88.21 -34.57
CA LEU A 8 -41.74 87.48 -33.32
C LEU A 8 -42.25 86.04 -33.58
N ASP A 9 -43.16 85.84 -34.53
CA ASP A 9 -43.67 84.50 -34.87
C ASP A 9 -42.62 83.64 -35.59
N SER A 10 -41.77 84.23 -36.45
CA SER A 10 -40.67 83.50 -37.12
C SER A 10 -39.56 83.09 -36.15
N THR A 11 -39.24 83.95 -35.16
CA THR A 11 -38.25 83.70 -34.11
C THR A 11 -38.75 82.69 -33.08
N ASN A 12 -40.05 82.69 -32.77
CA ASN A 12 -40.67 81.65 -31.94
C ASN A 12 -40.67 80.28 -32.64
N SER A 13 -40.99 80.23 -33.94
CA SER A 13 -40.98 78.98 -34.71
C SER A 13 -39.57 78.37 -34.83
N THR A 14 -38.54 79.19 -35.01
CA THR A 14 -37.14 78.72 -35.03
C THR A 14 -36.66 78.31 -33.65
N ALA A 15 -37.03 79.02 -32.58
CA ALA A 15 -36.69 78.63 -31.20
C ALA A 15 -37.34 77.28 -30.81
N ILE A 16 -38.58 77.01 -31.24
CA ILE A 16 -39.27 75.73 -31.03
C ILE A 16 -38.55 74.60 -31.79
N GLN A 17 -38.15 74.82 -33.06
CA GLN A 17 -37.39 73.84 -33.83
C GLN A 17 -36.03 73.53 -33.20
N VAL A 18 -35.28 74.55 -32.74
CA VAL A 18 -33.99 74.36 -32.07
C VAL A 18 -34.14 73.58 -30.76
N ASN A 19 -35.16 73.88 -29.96
CA ASN A 19 -35.45 73.12 -28.74
C ASN A 19 -35.86 71.68 -29.04
N SER A 20 -36.63 71.44 -30.10
CA SER A 20 -37.01 70.09 -30.53
C SER A 20 -35.79 69.27 -30.97
N ILE A 21 -34.87 69.86 -31.75
CA ILE A 21 -33.63 69.21 -32.18
C ILE A 21 -32.72 68.93 -30.97
N ARG A 22 -32.58 69.89 -30.06
CA ARG A 22 -31.80 69.72 -28.83
C ARG A 22 -32.35 68.56 -27.99
N ASN A 23 -33.66 68.49 -27.78
CA ASN A 23 -34.31 67.41 -27.03
C ASN A 23 -34.15 66.04 -27.71
N HIS A 24 -34.14 66.01 -29.05
CA HIS A 24 -33.88 64.78 -29.80
C HIS A 24 -32.42 64.32 -29.64
N ILE A 25 -31.45 65.22 -29.76
CA ILE A 25 -30.02 64.93 -29.59
C ILE A 25 -29.72 64.48 -28.15
N THR A 26 -30.29 65.16 -27.14
CA THR A 26 -30.13 64.72 -25.74
C THR A 26 -30.73 63.32 -25.53
N GLY A 27 -31.90 63.04 -26.10
CA GLY A 27 -32.50 61.70 -26.06
C GLY A 27 -31.64 60.62 -26.75
N LEU A 28 -30.99 60.93 -27.88
CA LEU A 28 -30.07 60.03 -28.56
C LEU A 28 -28.80 59.76 -27.71
N ASN A 29 -28.23 60.81 -27.10
CA ASN A 29 -27.07 60.68 -26.22
C ASN A 29 -27.38 59.85 -24.97
N VAL A 30 -28.56 60.03 -24.36
CA VAL A 30 -29.01 59.22 -23.21
C VAL A 30 -29.10 57.74 -23.60
N ARG A 31 -29.70 57.40 -24.75
CA ARG A 31 -29.77 56.01 -25.24
C ARG A 31 -28.40 55.39 -25.55
N GLU A 32 -27.43 56.20 -25.98
CA GLU A 32 -26.06 55.71 -26.19
C GLU A 32 -25.34 55.44 -24.86
N ILE A 33 -25.52 56.33 -23.86
CA ILE A 33 -25.00 56.15 -22.51
C ILE A 33 -25.60 54.91 -21.85
N GLU A 34 -26.93 54.73 -21.93
CA GLU A 34 -27.63 53.54 -21.43
C GLU A 34 -27.10 52.25 -22.07
N ARG A 35 -26.91 52.24 -23.39
CA ARG A 35 -26.33 51.10 -24.10
C ARG A 35 -24.91 50.77 -23.63
N LYS A 36 -24.06 51.78 -23.47
CA LYS A 36 -22.68 51.60 -22.96
C LYS A 36 -22.68 51.08 -21.53
N ALA A 37 -23.54 51.62 -20.66
CA ALA A 37 -23.69 51.17 -19.28
C ALA A 37 -24.14 49.69 -19.19
N ILE A 38 -25.07 49.26 -20.05
CA ILE A 38 -25.50 47.85 -20.11
C ILE A 38 -24.34 46.93 -20.51
N VAL A 39 -23.58 47.31 -21.55
CA VAL A 39 -22.40 46.53 -21.99
C VAL A 39 -21.34 46.47 -20.90
N GLU A 40 -21.09 47.58 -20.21
CA GLU A 40 -20.15 47.65 -19.10
C GLU A 40 -20.57 46.74 -17.94
N ILE A 41 -21.84 46.76 -17.53
CA ILE A 41 -22.38 45.85 -16.50
C ILE A 41 -22.24 44.39 -16.94
N GLN A 42 -22.52 44.08 -18.20
CA GLN A 42 -22.38 42.73 -18.74
C GLN A 42 -20.92 42.26 -18.74
N LEU A 43 -19.98 43.12 -19.10
CA LEU A 43 -18.56 42.82 -19.10
C LEU A 43 -18.02 42.60 -17.68
N HIS A 44 -18.43 43.44 -16.71
CA HIS A 44 -18.08 43.26 -15.30
C HIS A 44 -18.56 41.90 -14.79
N ARG A 45 -19.81 41.52 -15.11
CA ARG A 45 -20.34 40.20 -14.74
C ARG A 45 -19.53 39.05 -15.35
N GLN A 46 -19.14 39.17 -16.62
CA GLN A 46 -18.29 38.16 -17.28
C GLN A 46 -16.91 38.07 -16.62
N LEU A 47 -16.32 39.22 -16.27
CA LEU A 47 -15.04 39.28 -15.57
C LEU A 47 -15.11 38.60 -14.21
N ASP A 48 -16.18 38.84 -13.44
CA ASP A 48 -16.38 38.20 -12.14
C ASP A 48 -16.54 36.68 -12.27
N GLN A 49 -17.27 36.21 -13.28
CA GLN A 49 -17.38 34.78 -13.59
C GLN A 49 -16.02 34.16 -13.94
N LEU A 50 -15.20 34.83 -14.75
CA LEU A 50 -13.88 34.35 -15.12
C LEU A 50 -12.92 34.32 -13.93
N LYS A 51 -12.97 35.33 -13.05
CA LYS A 51 -12.19 35.36 -11.81
C LYS A 51 -12.56 34.20 -10.90
N ALA A 52 -13.86 33.96 -10.67
CA ALA A 52 -14.32 32.84 -9.86
C ALA A 52 -13.88 31.47 -10.44
N LEU A 53 -13.94 31.31 -11.76
CA LEU A 53 -13.44 30.09 -12.43
C LEU A 53 -11.93 29.93 -12.27
N HIS A 54 -11.16 31.02 -12.39
CA HIS A 54 -9.71 31.00 -12.20
C HIS A 54 -9.34 30.63 -10.76
N GLU A 55 -10.01 31.22 -9.76
CA GLU A 55 -9.82 30.90 -8.35
C GLU A 55 -10.09 29.40 -8.09
N PHE A 56 -11.21 28.88 -8.59
CA PHE A 56 -11.54 27.46 -8.47
C PHE A 56 -10.47 26.55 -9.11
N ARG A 57 -10.00 26.89 -10.31
CA ARG A 57 -8.93 26.13 -10.99
C ARG A 57 -7.60 26.21 -10.23
N SER A 58 -7.26 27.38 -9.68
CA SER A 58 -6.05 27.59 -8.87
C SER A 58 -6.09 26.73 -7.61
N GLU A 59 -7.21 26.72 -6.88
CA GLU A 59 -7.38 25.86 -5.71
C GLU A 59 -7.25 24.37 -6.04
N MET A 60 -7.87 23.94 -7.15
CA MET A 60 -7.78 22.56 -7.62
C MET A 60 -6.32 22.19 -7.95
N MET A 61 -5.60 23.08 -8.65
CA MET A 61 -4.19 22.90 -8.98
C MET A 61 -3.33 22.79 -7.72
N GLN A 62 -3.51 23.68 -6.74
CA GLN A 62 -2.80 23.60 -5.45
C GLN A 62 -3.10 22.30 -4.69
N LYS A 63 -4.34 21.80 -4.73
CA LYS A 63 -4.68 20.49 -4.13
C LYS A 63 -3.94 19.36 -4.86
N MET A 64 -3.90 19.39 -6.18
CA MET A 64 -3.20 18.40 -7.00
C MET A 64 -1.68 18.43 -6.77
N GLU A 65 -1.06 19.60 -6.75
CA GLU A 65 0.37 19.79 -6.47
C GLU A 65 0.75 19.25 -5.09
N ARG A 66 -0.06 19.54 -4.06
CA ARG A 66 0.14 18.98 -2.71
C ARG A 66 0.09 17.45 -2.71
N ARG A 67 -0.85 16.86 -3.45
CA ARG A 67 -0.94 15.39 -3.59
C ARG A 67 0.28 14.83 -4.31
N TYR A 68 0.68 15.45 -5.42
CA TYR A 68 1.84 15.04 -6.19
C TYR A 68 3.14 15.13 -5.37
N ALA A 69 3.33 16.22 -4.61
CA ALA A 69 4.48 16.39 -3.72
C ALA A 69 4.56 15.27 -2.68
N ARG A 70 3.43 14.91 -2.05
CA ARG A 70 3.36 13.79 -1.11
C ARG A 70 3.68 12.45 -1.77
N LEU A 71 3.10 12.20 -2.95
CA LEU A 71 3.34 10.96 -3.68
C LEU A 71 4.81 10.83 -4.11
N LYS A 72 5.40 11.93 -4.60
CA LYS A 72 6.81 12.00 -4.98
C LYS A 72 7.73 11.74 -3.78
N LYS A 73 7.41 12.30 -2.60
CA LYS A 73 8.13 12.02 -1.35
C LYS A 73 8.06 10.54 -0.99
N CYS A 74 6.85 9.97 -0.94
CA CYS A 74 6.65 8.56 -0.61
C CYS A 74 7.37 7.62 -1.60
N ALA A 75 7.31 7.91 -2.90
CA ALA A 75 8.02 7.12 -3.92
C ALA A 75 9.53 7.15 -3.72
N ASN A 76 10.10 8.30 -3.36
CA ASN A 76 11.52 8.42 -3.05
C ASN A 76 11.91 7.64 -1.78
N GLU A 77 11.11 7.71 -0.73
CA GLU A 77 11.31 6.95 0.51
C GLU A 77 11.31 5.45 0.22
N LEU A 78 10.30 4.95 -0.50
CA LEU A 78 10.21 3.56 -0.91
C LEU A 78 11.41 3.12 -1.77
N ARG A 79 11.89 3.98 -2.67
CA ARG A 79 13.07 3.69 -3.51
C ARG A 79 14.33 3.51 -2.66
N VAL A 80 14.51 4.35 -1.64
CA VAL A 80 15.67 4.27 -0.72
C VAL A 80 15.59 3.01 0.12
N GLU A 81 14.42 2.70 0.68
CA GLU A 81 14.23 1.47 1.47
C GLU A 81 14.42 0.20 0.62
N LEU A 82 13.89 0.18 -0.60
CA LEU A 82 14.10 -0.93 -1.52
C LEU A 82 15.59 -1.15 -1.81
N ALA A 83 16.36 -0.09 -2.04
CA ALA A 83 17.80 -0.20 -2.28
C ALA A 83 18.55 -0.79 -1.06
N LYS A 84 18.16 -0.39 0.16
CA LYS A 84 18.74 -0.96 1.40
C LYS A 84 18.42 -2.45 1.53
N VAL A 85 17.15 -2.82 1.35
CA VAL A 85 16.70 -4.23 1.45
C VAL A 85 17.40 -5.09 0.40
N LEU A 86 17.54 -4.61 -0.84
CA LEU A 86 18.26 -5.33 -1.89
C LEU A 86 19.74 -5.51 -1.54
N LYS A 87 20.41 -4.45 -1.03
CA LYS A 87 21.81 -4.56 -0.57
C LYS A 87 21.96 -5.62 0.51
N LEU A 88 21.11 -5.59 1.54
CA LEU A 88 21.11 -6.57 2.63
C LEU A 88 20.81 -7.98 2.13
N ASN A 89 19.88 -8.15 1.19
CA ASN A 89 19.55 -9.46 0.62
C ASN A 89 20.75 -10.05 -0.13
N LEU A 90 21.43 -9.26 -0.97
CA LEU A 90 22.64 -9.70 -1.67
C LEU A 90 23.74 -10.11 -0.69
N GLN A 91 23.91 -9.37 0.40
CA GLN A 91 24.89 -9.69 1.45
C GLN A 91 24.55 -11.01 2.15
N LEU A 92 23.31 -11.19 2.59
CA LEU A 92 22.86 -12.37 3.32
C LEU A 92 22.81 -13.64 2.44
N THR A 93 22.63 -13.48 1.12
CA THR A 93 22.63 -14.60 0.16
C THR A 93 24.02 -14.94 -0.39
N GLY A 94 25.06 -14.20 0.02
CA GLY A 94 26.43 -14.39 -0.48
C GLY A 94 26.65 -13.96 -1.93
N GLN A 95 25.74 -13.13 -2.47
CA GLN A 95 25.80 -12.60 -3.83
C GLN A 95 26.47 -11.22 -3.92
N ALA A 96 26.70 -10.56 -2.78
CA ALA A 96 27.37 -9.26 -2.73
C ALA A 96 28.90 -9.38 -2.75
N SER A 97 29.58 -8.39 -3.33
CA SER A 97 31.03 -8.22 -3.19
C SER A 97 31.36 -7.80 -1.75
N LEU A 98 32.14 -8.62 -1.04
CA LEU A 98 32.49 -8.38 0.36
C LEU A 98 33.62 -7.35 0.56
N THR A 99 34.36 -7.03 -0.50
CA THR A 99 35.53 -6.13 -0.45
C THR A 99 35.16 -4.66 -0.28
N GLU A 100 33.90 -4.30 -0.52
CA GLU A 100 33.39 -2.92 -0.42
C GLU A 100 32.76 -2.60 0.94
N LEU A 101 32.70 -3.59 1.83
CA LEU A 101 32.11 -3.44 3.16
C LEU A 101 33.15 -2.99 4.18
N SER A 102 32.75 -2.10 5.07
CA SER A 102 33.55 -1.73 6.23
C SER A 102 33.64 -2.89 7.23
N VAL A 103 34.67 -2.87 8.09
CA VAL A 103 34.88 -3.90 9.11
C VAL A 103 33.67 -4.05 10.02
N SER A 104 33.06 -2.94 10.46
CA SER A 104 31.86 -2.97 11.30
C SER A 104 30.63 -3.55 10.58
N GLU A 105 30.49 -3.30 9.28
CA GLU A 105 29.42 -3.92 8.48
C GLU A 105 29.64 -5.43 8.35
N LEU A 106 30.88 -5.89 8.20
CA LEU A 106 31.23 -7.32 8.14
C LEU A 106 30.97 -8.02 9.49
N GLU A 107 31.38 -7.43 10.61
CA GLU A 107 31.11 -7.96 11.96
C GLU A 107 29.61 -8.08 12.23
N SER A 108 28.84 -7.06 11.84
CA SER A 108 27.37 -7.09 11.98
C SER A 108 26.72 -8.16 11.09
N LEU A 109 27.22 -8.35 9.87
CA LEU A 109 26.75 -9.37 8.95
C LEU A 109 27.08 -10.78 9.47
N GLU A 110 28.29 -10.98 9.97
CA GLU A 110 28.74 -12.23 10.59
C GLU A 110 27.83 -12.61 11.78
N SER A 111 27.63 -11.68 12.71
CA SER A 111 26.75 -11.90 13.87
C SER A 111 25.32 -12.24 13.45
N THR A 112 24.79 -11.58 12.42
CA THR A 112 23.44 -11.85 11.90
C THR A 112 23.33 -13.26 11.31
N LEU A 113 24.30 -13.65 10.48
CA LEU A 113 24.34 -14.98 9.86
C LEU A 113 24.55 -16.09 10.88
N GLU A 114 25.41 -15.87 11.87
CA GLU A 114 25.66 -16.85 12.94
C GLU A 114 24.40 -17.11 13.76
N ASN A 115 23.70 -16.05 14.18
CA ASN A 115 22.42 -16.16 14.88
C ASN A 115 21.37 -16.91 14.04
N GLY A 116 21.25 -16.58 12.75
CA GLY A 116 20.33 -17.27 11.83
C GLY A 116 20.65 -18.76 11.67
N LEU A 117 21.94 -19.10 11.47
CA LEU A 117 22.39 -20.48 11.37
C LEU A 117 22.16 -21.26 12.66
N GLN A 118 22.35 -20.63 13.82
CA GLN A 118 22.07 -21.27 15.11
C GLN A 118 20.58 -21.62 15.25
N GLN A 119 19.67 -20.71 14.90
CA GLN A 119 18.22 -20.96 14.93
C GLN A 119 17.81 -22.06 13.95
N ILE A 120 18.35 -22.06 12.73
CA ILE A 120 18.10 -23.11 11.73
C ILE A 120 18.58 -24.46 12.26
N ARG A 121 19.81 -24.53 12.79
CA ARG A 121 20.37 -25.76 13.36
C ARG A 121 19.54 -26.29 14.52
N GLN A 122 19.07 -25.42 15.41
CA GLN A 122 18.20 -25.80 16.52
C GLN A 122 16.88 -26.38 16.02
N SER A 123 16.25 -25.70 15.05
CA SER A 123 14.98 -26.15 14.45
C SER A 123 15.13 -27.49 13.73
N LEU A 124 16.21 -27.67 12.96
CA LEU A 124 16.52 -28.93 12.29
C LEU A 124 16.71 -30.06 13.30
N ARG A 125 17.49 -29.84 14.37
CA ARG A 125 17.69 -30.84 15.42
C ARG A 125 16.37 -31.26 16.06
N GLN A 126 15.49 -30.30 16.32
CA GLN A 126 14.17 -30.59 16.88
C GLN A 126 13.33 -31.42 15.90
N GLN A 127 13.26 -31.03 14.63
CA GLN A 127 12.51 -31.79 13.62
C GLN A 127 13.05 -33.21 13.43
N TYR A 128 14.38 -33.40 13.43
CA TYR A 128 14.97 -34.74 13.39
C TYR A 128 14.62 -35.56 14.62
N LYS A 129 14.64 -34.96 15.81
CA LYS A 129 14.26 -35.62 17.05
C LYS A 129 12.80 -36.07 17.00
N ASP A 130 11.88 -35.18 16.64
CA ASP A 130 10.44 -35.49 16.54
C ASP A 130 10.17 -36.57 15.47
N ALA A 131 10.88 -36.52 14.34
CA ALA A 131 10.77 -37.52 13.28
C ALA A 131 11.33 -38.91 13.69
N ILE A 132 12.36 -38.94 14.53
CA ILE A 132 12.91 -40.20 15.07
C ILE A 132 11.98 -40.74 16.15
N GLU A 133 11.55 -39.93 17.11
CA GLU A 133 10.65 -40.35 18.19
C GLU A 133 9.33 -40.91 17.64
N SER A 134 8.72 -40.24 16.65
CA SER A 134 7.51 -40.74 15.99
C SER A 134 7.70 -42.09 15.27
N LYS A 135 8.87 -42.34 14.67
CA LYS A 135 9.17 -43.62 13.99
C LYS A 135 9.52 -44.74 14.96
N VAL A 136 10.29 -44.45 16.02
CA VAL A 136 10.67 -45.44 17.05
C VAL A 136 9.45 -45.89 17.86
N GLU A 137 8.42 -45.05 17.95
CA GLU A 137 7.16 -45.41 18.61
C GLU A 137 6.20 -46.22 17.74
N THR A 138 6.46 -46.49 16.47
CA THR A 138 5.51 -47.21 15.60
C THR A 138 5.93 -48.67 15.38
N CYS A 139 4.98 -49.60 15.49
CA CYS A 139 5.20 -51.03 15.28
C CYS A 139 5.86 -51.31 13.93
N ILE A 140 7.03 -51.95 13.93
CA ILE A 140 7.80 -52.20 12.70
C ILE A 140 7.15 -53.20 11.74
N VAL A 141 6.09 -53.88 12.17
CA VAL A 141 5.36 -54.88 11.36
C VAL A 141 4.14 -54.26 10.69
N CYS A 142 3.25 -53.59 11.43
CA CYS A 142 2.05 -53.01 10.84
C CYS A 142 2.23 -51.54 10.41
N LEU A 143 3.30 -50.88 10.85
CA LEU A 143 3.60 -49.46 10.58
C LEU A 143 2.42 -48.51 10.89
N THR A 144 1.51 -48.93 11.76
CA THR A 144 0.25 -48.24 12.04
C THR A 144 0.08 -47.96 13.54
N GLU A 145 0.13 -49.00 14.36
CA GLU A 145 -0.07 -48.88 15.82
C GLU A 145 1.23 -48.56 16.55
N LYS A 146 1.14 -47.87 17.68
CA LYS A 146 2.30 -47.61 18.53
C LYS A 146 2.86 -48.91 19.13
N VAL A 147 4.17 -48.97 19.29
CA VAL A 147 4.86 -50.03 19.99
C VAL A 147 4.42 -50.03 21.45
N SER A 148 3.94 -51.18 21.91
CA SER A 148 3.34 -51.31 23.24
C SER A 148 3.84 -52.51 24.02
N MET A 149 4.73 -53.34 23.45
CA MET A 149 5.22 -54.58 24.05
C MET A 149 6.75 -54.60 24.15
N VAL A 150 7.27 -55.13 25.25
CA VAL A 150 8.69 -55.47 25.43
C VAL A 150 8.84 -56.98 25.48
N PHE A 151 9.81 -57.52 24.74
CA PHE A 151 10.11 -58.96 24.71
C PHE A 151 11.20 -59.35 25.71
N LEU A 152 11.04 -60.46 26.41
CA LEU A 152 12.06 -61.06 27.27
C LEU A 152 12.66 -62.32 26.65
N PRO A 153 13.98 -62.54 26.78
CA PRO A 153 14.92 -61.80 27.63
C PRO A 153 15.62 -60.62 26.92
N CYS A 154 15.37 -60.41 25.63
CA CYS A 154 16.14 -59.46 24.80
C CYS A 154 15.85 -57.98 25.07
N ARG A 155 14.72 -57.65 25.68
CA ARG A 155 14.21 -56.30 26.02
C ARG A 155 13.96 -55.37 24.82
N HIS A 156 13.87 -55.90 23.60
CA HIS A 156 13.50 -55.10 22.44
C HIS A 156 12.02 -54.69 22.51
N ARG A 157 11.76 -53.40 22.27
CA ARG A 157 10.43 -52.78 22.21
C ARG A 157 10.17 -52.34 20.77
N VAL A 158 9.57 -53.22 19.96
CA VAL A 158 9.41 -52.96 18.51
C VAL A 158 8.03 -53.28 17.92
N LEU A 159 7.16 -54.04 18.62
CA LEU A 159 5.83 -54.39 18.13
C LEU A 159 4.70 -53.80 19.00
N CYS A 160 3.55 -53.52 18.37
CA CYS A 160 2.29 -53.29 19.06
C CYS A 160 1.74 -54.61 19.63
N GLY A 161 0.74 -54.52 20.52
CA GLY A 161 0.08 -55.68 21.14
C GLY A 161 -0.42 -56.70 20.12
N ASN A 162 -1.08 -56.25 19.05
CA ASN A 162 -1.64 -57.15 18.04
C ASN A 162 -0.56 -57.88 17.23
N CYS A 163 0.54 -57.21 16.88
CA CYS A 163 1.61 -57.84 16.13
C CYS A 163 2.48 -58.75 17.00
N ALA A 164 2.64 -58.42 18.28
CA ALA A 164 3.40 -59.21 19.24
C ALA A 164 2.84 -60.64 19.42
N LEU A 165 1.53 -60.82 19.38
CA LEU A 165 0.88 -62.12 19.52
C LEU A 165 1.16 -63.09 18.36
N ARG A 166 1.67 -62.59 17.23
CA ARG A 166 1.89 -63.38 16.01
C ARG A 166 3.34 -63.82 15.82
N VAL A 167 4.21 -63.55 16.79
CA VAL A 167 5.64 -63.86 16.71
C VAL A 167 6.09 -64.65 17.94
N ASN A 168 7.02 -65.57 17.75
CA ASN A 168 7.67 -66.37 18.79
C ASN A 168 9.17 -66.03 18.96
N THR A 169 9.74 -65.28 18.02
CA THR A 169 11.12 -64.77 18.06
C THR A 169 11.14 -63.27 17.86
N CYS A 170 12.05 -62.57 18.54
CA CYS A 170 12.20 -61.13 18.39
C CYS A 170 12.63 -60.75 16.95
N PRO A 171 11.94 -59.82 16.26
CA PRO A 171 12.32 -59.40 14.91
C PRO A 171 13.69 -58.69 14.80
N VAL A 172 14.24 -58.21 15.92
CA VAL A 172 15.51 -57.47 15.96
C VAL A 172 16.70 -58.42 16.11
N ASP A 173 16.68 -59.29 17.11
CA ASP A 173 17.82 -60.14 17.46
C ASP A 173 17.54 -61.64 17.34
N ARG A 174 16.35 -62.02 16.86
CA ARG A 174 15.93 -63.40 16.56
C ARG A 174 15.96 -64.36 17.75
N LYS A 175 16.11 -63.86 18.98
CA LYS A 175 16.01 -64.68 20.20
C LYS A 175 14.57 -65.10 20.43
N GLU A 176 14.38 -66.28 21.01
CA GLU A 176 13.06 -66.74 21.45
C GLU A 176 12.48 -65.79 22.50
N ILE A 177 11.19 -65.52 22.36
CA ILE A 177 10.42 -64.69 23.28
C ILE A 177 9.86 -65.62 24.36
N HIS A 178 10.43 -65.56 25.56
CA HIS A 178 9.94 -66.34 26.70
C HIS A 178 8.73 -65.70 27.36
N ASP A 179 8.70 -64.37 27.39
CA ASP A 179 7.64 -63.60 27.98
C ASP A 179 7.55 -62.22 27.32
N MET A 180 6.39 -61.58 27.41
CA MET A 180 6.15 -60.25 26.88
C MET A 180 5.26 -59.45 27.83
N PHE A 181 5.62 -58.20 28.10
CA PHE A 181 4.81 -57.33 28.95
C PHE A 181 4.51 -55.99 28.27
N PRO A 182 3.34 -55.40 28.54
CA PRO A 182 2.99 -54.08 28.03
C PRO A 182 3.90 -53.00 28.60
N THR A 183 4.27 -52.01 27.79
CA THR A 183 4.95 -50.82 28.29
C THR A 183 3.93 -49.83 28.83
N PHE A 184 3.99 -49.57 30.13
CA PHE A 184 3.21 -48.50 30.75
C PHE A 184 3.86 -47.15 30.43
N GLY A 185 3.17 -46.31 29.65
CA GLY A 185 3.56 -44.92 29.42
C GLY A 185 3.51 -44.48 27.96
N SER A 186 2.33 -44.06 27.50
CA SER A 186 2.06 -42.88 26.65
C SER A 186 0.55 -42.82 26.38
N ILE A 187 -0.21 -42.38 27.40
CA ILE A 187 -1.49 -41.69 27.19
C ILE A 187 -1.15 -40.22 26.99
#